data_AF-A0A7C4CIC5-F1
#
_entry.id   AF-A0A7C4CIC5-F1
#
_cell.length_a   1.000
_cell.length_b   1.000
_cell.length_c   1.000
_cell.angle_alpha   90.00
_cell.angle_beta   90.00
_cell.angle_gamma   90.00
#
_symmetry.space_group_name_H-M   'P 1'
#
loop_
_entity.id
_entity.type
_entity.pdbx_description
1 polymer ?
#
loop_
_entity_poly.entity_id
_entity_poly.type
_entity_poly.pdbx_seq_one_letter_code
_entity_poly.pdbx_strand_id
1 'polypeptide(L)'
;MSEIPLSPVGREQIHKLEAILLVNSILRPDVLEELKNPEERITWVDSLAVAAAALAREKAKMTVPRIAEELGRTEATIRNHLQGKTRAGQIVRETYERIAREGVTIALPSGAPSEETARLRAELDEERRRREELQNILENVKKTLTQLLNQIG
;
A
#
# COMPACT_ATOMS: atom_id res chain seq x y z
N MET A 1 2.57 -9.63 -17.40
CA MET A 1 1.67 -8.73 -16.66
C MET A 1 0.69 -8.16 -17.66
N SER A 2 -0.62 -8.34 -17.46
CA SER A 2 -1.63 -7.86 -18.40
C SER A 2 -1.68 -6.33 -18.37
N GLU A 3 -1.43 -5.70 -19.52
CA GLU A 3 -1.48 -4.24 -19.70
C GLU A 3 -2.78 -3.67 -19.10
N ILE A 4 -2.66 -2.55 -18.39
CA ILE A 4 -3.81 -1.92 -17.74
C ILE A 4 -4.41 -0.91 -18.69
N PRO A 5 -5.67 -1.10 -19.10
CA PRO A 5 -6.27 -0.23 -20.10
C PRO A 5 -6.63 1.10 -19.45
N LEU A 6 -5.84 2.14 -19.72
CA LEU A 6 -6.11 3.52 -19.29
C LEU A 6 -7.37 4.11 -19.96
N SER A 7 -7.82 3.47 -21.04
CA SER A 7 -9.09 3.69 -21.73
C SER A 7 -9.83 2.35 -21.82
N PRO A 8 -10.45 1.87 -20.71
CA PRO A 8 -11.03 0.54 -20.65
C PRO A 8 -12.24 0.38 -21.57
N VAL A 9 -12.33 -0.78 -22.21
CA VAL A 9 -13.44 -1.19 -23.07
C VAL A 9 -14.15 -2.40 -22.46
N GLY A 10 -15.44 -2.25 -22.19
CA GLY A 10 -16.25 -3.30 -21.58
C GLY A 10 -16.08 -3.44 -20.07
N ARG A 11 -16.96 -4.24 -19.46
CA ARG A 11 -17.11 -4.33 -18.00
C ARG A 11 -15.86 -4.83 -17.28
N GLU A 12 -15.18 -5.83 -17.85
CA GLU A 12 -13.98 -6.43 -17.25
C GLU A 12 -12.84 -5.41 -17.12
N GLN A 13 -12.57 -4.67 -18.19
CA GLN A 13 -11.51 -3.66 -18.20
C GLN A 13 -11.83 -2.49 -17.27
N ILE A 14 -13.11 -2.08 -17.19
CA ILE A 14 -13.57 -1.06 -16.26
C ILE A 14 -13.30 -1.49 -14.82
N HIS A 15 -13.73 -2.70 -14.44
CA HIS A 15 -13.49 -3.24 -13.11
C HIS A 15 -11.98 -3.39 -12.80
N LYS A 16 -11.18 -3.78 -13.78
CA LYS A 16 -9.72 -3.86 -13.61
C LYS A 16 -9.13 -2.48 -13.31
N LEU A 17 -9.46 -1.46 -14.10
CA LEU A 17 -8.99 -0.10 -13.85
C LEU A 17 -9.48 0.42 -12.49
N GLU A 18 -10.76 0.21 -12.15
CA GLU A 18 -11.35 0.55 -10.85
C GLU A 18 -10.58 -0.06 -9.68
N ALA A 19 -10.31 -1.37 -9.72
CA ALA A 19 -9.61 -2.08 -8.66
C ALA A 19 -8.18 -1.56 -8.47
N ILE A 20 -7.45 -1.34 -9.57
CA ILE A 20 -6.09 -0.78 -9.50
C ILE A 20 -6.11 0.64 -8.94
N LEU A 21 -7.04 1.49 -9.38
CA LEU A 21 -7.16 2.86 -8.87
C LEU A 21 -7.48 2.88 -7.37
N LEU A 22 -8.39 2.02 -6.93
CA LEU A 22 -8.79 1.92 -5.53
C LEU A 22 -7.62 1.45 -4.66
N VAL A 23 -6.98 0.33 -5.02
CA VAL A 23 -5.86 -0.23 -4.24
C VAL A 23 -4.71 0.76 -4.16
N ASN A 24 -4.29 1.35 -5.29
CA ASN A 24 -3.18 2.31 -5.27
C ASN A 24 -3.52 3.59 -4.52
N SER A 25 -4.79 3.98 -4.48
CA SER A 25 -5.22 5.16 -3.71
C SER A 25 -5.25 4.87 -2.21
N ILE A 26 -5.75 3.70 -1.80
CA ILE A 26 -5.77 3.28 -0.39
C ILE A 26 -4.35 3.15 0.17
N LEU A 27 -3.42 2.61 -0.61
CA LEU A 27 -2.05 2.36 -0.17
C LEU A 27 -1.16 3.61 -0.15
N ARG A 28 -1.67 4.78 -0.52
CA ARG A 28 -0.91 6.02 -0.37
C ARG A 28 -0.66 6.30 1.12
N PRO A 29 0.55 6.74 1.50
CA PRO A 29 0.86 7.02 2.91
C PRO A 29 -0.11 8.00 3.57
N ASP A 30 -0.48 9.07 2.87
CA ASP A 30 -1.42 10.07 3.39
C ASP A 30 -2.80 9.47 3.67
N VAL A 31 -3.27 8.56 2.81
CA VAL A 31 -4.57 7.87 2.99
C VAL A 31 -4.50 6.82 4.10
N LEU A 32 -3.40 6.08 4.21
CA LEU A 32 -3.23 5.08 5.26
C LEU A 32 -3.26 5.70 6.66
N GLU A 33 -2.75 6.92 6.83
CA GLU A 33 -2.86 7.66 8.09
C GLU A 33 -4.32 8.00 8.42
N GLU A 34 -5.08 8.52 7.45
CA GLU A 34 -6.51 8.82 7.63
C GLU A 34 -7.32 7.57 8.00
N LEU A 35 -7.01 6.43 7.38
CA LEU A 35 -7.66 5.15 7.66
C LEU A 35 -7.37 4.62 9.08
N LYS A 36 -6.36 5.14 9.80
CA LYS A 36 -6.14 4.77 11.20
C LYS A 36 -7.29 5.22 12.09
N ASN A 37 -7.94 6.35 11.77
CA ASN A 37 -9.11 6.85 12.50
C ASN A 37 -10.33 5.92 12.25
N PRO A 38 -10.80 5.15 13.25
CA PRO A 38 -11.90 4.21 13.06
C PRO A 38 -13.23 4.88 12.69
N GLU A 39 -13.46 6.11 13.15
CA GLU A 39 -14.72 6.83 12.94
C GLU A 39 -14.88 7.26 11.47
N GLU A 40 -13.77 7.63 10.82
CA GLU A 40 -13.77 8.12 9.45
C GLU A 40 -13.41 7.04 8.41
N ARG A 41 -12.83 5.92 8.85
CA ARG A 41 -12.34 4.84 7.97
C ARG A 41 -13.37 4.39 6.94
N ILE A 42 -14.62 4.17 7.37
CA ILE A 42 -15.68 3.68 6.48
C ILE A 42 -16.01 4.74 5.42
N THR A 43 -16.13 6.01 5.83
CA THR A 43 -16.38 7.14 4.93
C THR A 43 -15.27 7.31 3.91
N TRP A 44 -14.01 7.16 4.33
CA TRP A 44 -12.85 7.20 3.44
C TRP A 44 -12.88 6.07 2.40
N VAL A 45 -13.11 4.83 2.84
CA VAL A 45 -13.17 3.68 1.94
C VAL A 45 -14.31 3.82 0.93
N ASP A 46 -15.52 4.20 1.38
CA ASP A 46 -16.66 4.41 0.48
C ASP A 46 -16.38 5.54 -0.53
N SER A 47 -15.87 6.68 -0.07
CA SER A 47 -15.56 7.83 -0.92
C SER A 47 -14.50 7.51 -1.98
N LEU A 48 -13.46 6.76 -1.61
CA LEU A 48 -12.40 6.32 -2.54
C LEU A 48 -12.93 5.28 -3.54
N ALA A 49 -13.75 4.33 -3.09
CA ALA A 49 -14.38 3.33 -3.95
C ALA A 49 -15.27 4.00 -5.01
N VAL A 50 -16.15 4.90 -4.59
CA VAL A 50 -17.03 5.66 -5.51
C VAL A 50 -16.21 6.50 -6.48
N ALA A 51 -15.15 7.19 -6.01
CA ALA A 51 -14.29 7.99 -6.88
C ALA A 51 -13.54 7.15 -7.92
N ALA A 52 -12.97 6.01 -7.52
CA ALA A 52 -12.27 5.07 -8.41
C ALA A 52 -13.23 4.48 -9.45
N ALA A 53 -14.41 4.03 -9.02
CA ALA A 53 -15.44 3.47 -9.87
C ALA A 53 -15.98 4.50 -10.89
N ALA A 54 -16.17 5.75 -10.45
CA ALA A 54 -16.60 6.85 -11.31
C ALA A 54 -15.53 7.18 -12.36
N LEU A 55 -14.26 7.31 -11.95
CA LEU A 55 -13.17 7.64 -12.87
C LEU A 55 -12.95 6.54 -13.91
N ALA A 56 -12.98 5.26 -13.50
CA ALA A 56 -12.82 4.15 -14.43
C ALA A 56 -13.89 4.14 -15.54
N ARG A 57 -15.14 4.45 -15.18
CA ARG A 57 -16.26 4.57 -16.12
C ARG A 57 -16.17 5.81 -17.01
N GLU A 58 -15.71 6.93 -16.47
CA GLU A 58 -15.43 8.14 -17.26
C GLU A 58 -14.36 7.85 -18.34
N LYS A 59 -13.31 7.10 -17.98
CA LYS A 59 -12.29 6.67 -18.95
C LYS A 59 -12.82 5.70 -20.00
N ALA A 60 -13.87 4.93 -19.69
CA ALA A 60 -14.65 4.16 -20.66
C ALA A 60 -15.67 4.99 -21.47
N LYS A 61 -15.59 6.33 -21.39
CA LYS A 61 -16.47 7.28 -22.12
C LYS A 61 -17.94 7.20 -21.73
N MET A 62 -18.25 6.69 -20.53
CA MET A 62 -19.61 6.71 -20.00
C MET A 62 -20.01 8.12 -19.58
N THR A 63 -21.29 8.45 -19.74
CA THR A 63 -21.85 9.74 -19.34
C THR A 63 -22.08 9.80 -17.82
N VAL A 64 -22.01 11.01 -17.23
CA VAL A 64 -22.25 11.22 -15.80
C VAL A 64 -23.60 10.66 -15.31
N PRO A 65 -24.73 10.84 -16.03
CA PRO A 65 -26.01 10.24 -15.64
C PRO A 65 -25.95 8.71 -15.53
N ARG A 66 -25.34 8.06 -16.50
CA ARG A 66 -25.19 6.59 -16.50
C ARG A 66 -24.29 6.11 -15.36
N ILE A 67 -23.20 6.82 -15.10
CA ILE A 67 -22.30 6.50 -13.98
C ILE A 67 -23.04 6.63 -12.65
N ALA A 68 -23.83 7.70 -12.49
CA ALA A 68 -24.63 7.95 -11.30
C ALA A 68 -25.66 6.84 -11.06
N GLU A 69 -26.38 6.42 -12.11
CA GLU A 69 -27.31 5.29 -12.08
C GLU A 69 -26.61 3.98 -11.69
N GLU A 70 -25.53 3.60 -12.38
CA GLU A 70 -24.82 2.34 -12.11
C GLU A 70 -24.20 2.28 -10.71
N LEU A 71 -23.77 3.42 -10.16
CA LEU A 71 -23.16 3.49 -8.82
C LEU A 71 -24.17 3.79 -7.71
N GLY A 72 -25.45 4.02 -8.04
CA GLY A 72 -26.47 4.37 -7.05
C GLY A 72 -26.17 5.69 -6.32
N ARG A 73 -25.58 6.66 -7.01
CA ARG A 73 -25.22 7.99 -6.46
C ARG A 73 -25.87 9.10 -7.28
N THR A 74 -25.87 10.33 -6.76
CA THR A 74 -26.38 11.48 -7.53
C THR A 74 -25.36 11.92 -8.57
N GLU A 75 -25.81 12.50 -9.69
CA GLU A 75 -24.93 13.10 -10.69
C GLU A 75 -24.01 14.18 -10.09
N ALA A 76 -24.50 14.93 -9.10
CA ALA A 76 -23.72 15.94 -8.41
C ALA A 76 -22.54 15.32 -7.65
N THR A 77 -22.77 14.22 -6.92
CA THR A 77 -21.72 13.47 -6.24
C THR A 77 -20.68 12.97 -7.23
N ILE A 78 -21.12 12.31 -8.33
CA ILE A 78 -20.21 11.81 -9.37
C ILE A 78 -19.38 12.94 -9.99
N ARG A 79 -20.02 14.06 -10.34
CA ARG A 79 -19.34 15.23 -10.91
C ARG A 79 -18.30 15.80 -9.95
N ASN A 80 -18.60 15.88 -8.66
CA ASN A 80 -17.67 16.38 -7.66
C ASN A 80 -16.43 15.48 -7.51
N HIS A 81 -16.59 14.16 -7.51
CA HIS A 81 -15.45 13.24 -7.52
C HIS A 81 -14.63 13.34 -8.80
N LEU A 82 -15.29 13.28 -9.97
CA LEU A 82 -14.61 13.36 -11.26
C LEU A 82 -13.84 14.67 -11.41
N GLN A 83 -14.40 15.81 -10.98
CA GLN A 83 -13.74 17.12 -11.04
C GLN A 83 -12.66 17.34 -9.98
N GLY A 84 -12.42 16.37 -9.07
CA GLY A 84 -11.45 16.54 -7.98
C GLY A 84 -11.87 17.59 -6.95
N LYS A 85 -13.18 17.84 -6.79
CA LYS A 85 -13.71 18.74 -5.74
C LYS A 85 -13.74 18.08 -4.38
N THR A 86 -13.82 16.76 -4.35
CA THR A 86 -13.69 15.96 -3.12
C THR A 86 -12.25 15.50 -2.94
N ARG A 87 -11.83 15.30 -1.69
CA ARG A 87 -10.49 14.81 -1.38
C ARG A 87 -10.22 13.44 -2.00
N ALA A 88 -11.18 12.51 -1.91
CA ALA A 88 -11.10 11.21 -2.58
C ALA A 88 -10.97 11.34 -4.11
N GLY A 89 -11.70 12.26 -4.73
CA GLY A 89 -11.61 12.53 -6.17
C GLY A 89 -10.23 13.02 -6.59
N GLN A 90 -9.62 13.92 -5.82
CA GLN A 90 -8.24 14.39 -6.03
C GLN A 90 -7.25 13.23 -5.97
N ILE A 91 -7.34 12.45 -4.89
CA ILE A 91 -6.44 11.31 -4.63
C ILE A 91 -6.47 10.31 -5.79
N VAL A 92 -7.68 9.93 -6.23
CA VAL A 92 -7.85 8.94 -7.30
C VAL A 92 -7.37 9.49 -8.64
N ARG A 93 -7.61 10.77 -8.93
CA ARG A 93 -7.12 11.43 -10.15
C ARG A 93 -5.60 11.49 -10.19
N GLU A 94 -4.96 11.92 -9.11
CA GLU A 94 -3.50 11.93 -8.96
C GLU A 94 -2.93 10.51 -9.14
N THR A 95 -3.58 9.50 -8.55
CA THR A 95 -3.20 8.09 -8.71
C THR A 95 -3.31 7.64 -10.17
N TYR A 96 -4.39 7.99 -10.89
CA TYR A 96 -4.53 7.69 -12.31
C TYR A 96 -3.43 8.35 -13.14
N GLU A 97 -3.15 9.63 -12.92
CA GLU A 97 -2.13 10.39 -13.66
C GLU A 97 -0.73 9.85 -13.41
N ARG A 98 -0.42 9.40 -12.20
CA ARG A 98 0.82 8.69 -11.89
C ARG A 98 0.91 7.36 -12.65
N ILE A 99 -0.13 6.53 -12.59
CA ILE A 99 -0.17 5.25 -13.30
C ILE A 99 -0.03 5.45 -14.82
N ALA A 100 -0.64 6.49 -15.37
CA ALA A 100 -0.54 6.81 -16.79
C ALA A 100 0.87 7.23 -17.22
N ARG A 101 1.65 7.85 -16.33
CA ARG A 101 3.03 8.29 -16.60
C ARG A 101 4.09 7.23 -16.34
N GLU A 102 3.96 6.53 -15.22
CA GLU A 102 4.99 5.65 -14.67
C GLU A 102 4.68 4.16 -14.89
N GLY A 103 3.48 3.85 -15.37
CA GLY A 103 2.96 2.49 -15.37
C GLY A 103 2.44 2.07 -14.00
N VAL A 104 2.00 0.82 -13.91
CA VAL A 104 1.30 0.32 -12.73
C VAL A 104 2.32 -0.26 -11.77
N THR A 105 2.58 0.49 -10.70
CA THR A 105 3.40 0.01 -9.58
C THR A 105 2.55 0.03 -8.33
N ILE A 106 2.16 -1.15 -7.84
CA ILE A 106 1.56 -1.26 -6.50
C ILE A 106 2.70 -1.12 -5.50
N ALA A 107 2.94 0.11 -5.05
CA ALA A 107 3.85 0.37 -3.95
C ALA A 107 3.19 -0.11 -2.66
N LEU A 108 3.58 -1.29 -2.19
CA LEU A 108 3.19 -1.74 -0.86
C LEU A 108 3.80 -0.76 0.17
N PRO A 109 3.04 -0.31 1.17
CA PRO A 109 3.59 0.53 2.22
C PRO A 109 4.74 -0.20 2.87
N SER A 110 5.89 0.47 2.97
CA SER A 110 7.08 -0.03 3.65
C SER A 110 6.71 -0.40 5.08
N GLY A 111 6.60 -1.69 5.37
CA GLY A 111 6.20 -2.21 6.68
C GLY A 111 5.01 -3.17 6.68
N ALA A 112 4.37 -3.49 5.55
CA ALA A 112 3.46 -4.63 5.49
C ALA A 112 4.24 -5.91 5.85
N PRO A 113 3.92 -6.59 6.98
CA PRO A 113 4.67 -7.77 7.36
C PRO A 113 4.33 -8.90 6.38
N SER A 114 5.24 -9.18 5.46
CA SER A 114 5.20 -10.46 4.74
C SER A 114 5.64 -11.57 5.69
N GLU A 115 5.17 -12.79 5.45
CA GLU A 115 5.63 -13.97 6.19
C GLU A 115 7.17 -14.08 6.18
N GLU A 116 7.79 -13.67 5.07
CA GLU A 116 9.23 -13.54 4.92
C GLU A 116 9.84 -12.49 5.87
N THR A 117 9.23 -11.30 6.02
CA THR A 117 9.73 -10.31 6.99
C THR A 117 9.61 -10.77 8.44
N ALA A 118 8.60 -11.58 8.77
CA ALA A 118 8.46 -12.17 10.10
C ALA A 118 9.55 -13.24 10.34
N ARG A 119 9.81 -14.10 9.35
CA ARG A 119 10.90 -15.09 9.39
C ARG A 119 12.27 -14.42 9.51
N LEU A 120 12.56 -13.42 8.68
CA LEU A 120 13.82 -12.67 8.72
C LEU A 120 14.04 -11.96 10.06
N ARG A 121 12.98 -11.46 10.71
CA ARG A 121 13.08 -10.89 12.07
C ARG A 121 13.43 -11.95 13.11
N ALA A 122 12.81 -13.13 13.04
CA ALA A 122 13.11 -14.23 13.95
C ALA A 122 14.55 -14.74 13.77
N GLU A 123 15.01 -14.91 12.54
CA GLU A 123 16.40 -15.29 12.23
C GLU A 123 17.40 -14.25 12.73
N LEU A 124 17.09 -12.96 12.56
CA LEU A 124 17.94 -11.87 13.04
C LEU A 124 18.09 -11.88 14.57
N ASP A 125 17.00 -12.13 15.30
CA ASP A 125 17.03 -12.20 16.76
C ASP A 125 17.79 -13.44 17.26
N GLU A 126 17.65 -14.58 16.58
CA GLU A 126 18.41 -15.78 16.93
C GLU A 126 19.91 -15.62 16.67
N GLU A 127 20.28 -15.01 15.54
CA GLU A 127 21.67 -14.72 15.21
C GLU A 127 22.30 -13.71 16.18
N ARG A 128 21.52 -12.74 16.66
CA ARG A 128 21.95 -11.81 17.72
C ARG A 128 22.27 -12.54 19.03
N ARG A 129 21.39 -13.47 19.46
CA ARG A 129 21.64 -14.29 20.66
C ARG A 129 22.89 -15.14 20.52
N ARG A 130 23.07 -15.81 19.37
CA ARG A 130 24.26 -16.62 19.10
C ARG A 130 25.54 -15.77 19.14
N ARG A 131 25.50 -14.55 18.60
CA ARG A 131 26.63 -13.62 18.67
C ARG A 131 26.97 -13.21 20.10
N GLU A 132 25.97 -12.90 20.93
CA GLU A 132 26.18 -12.58 22.34
C GLU A 132 26.77 -13.77 23.12
N GLU A 133 26.26 -14.98 22.90
CA GLU A 133 26.80 -16.19 23.52
C GLU A 133 28.26 -16.45 23.10
N LEU A 134 28.56 -16.35 21.80
CA LEU A 134 29.92 -16.51 21.30
C LEU A 134 30.86 -15.45 21.86
N GLN A 135 30.42 -14.19 21.95
CA GLN A 135 31.21 -13.12 22.57
C GLN A 135 31.52 -13.43 24.04
N ASN A 136 30.53 -13.88 24.80
CA ASN A 136 30.72 -14.27 26.20
C ASN A 136 31.71 -15.45 26.34
N ILE A 137 31.59 -16.47 25.48
CA ILE A 137 32.52 -17.61 25.47
C ILE A 137 33.94 -17.13 25.14
N LEU A 138 34.11 -16.28 24.12
CA LEU A 138 35.41 -15.75 23.71
C LEU A 138 36.06 -14.94 24.82
N GLU A 139 35.27 -14.15 25.54
CA GLU A 139 35.75 -13.36 26.66
C GLU A 139 36.18 -14.26 27.84
N ASN A 140 35.41 -15.31 28.13
CA ASN A 140 35.77 -16.29 29.15
C ASN A 140 37.05 -17.03 28.80
N VAL A 141 37.18 -17.52 27.56
CA VAL A 141 38.41 -18.18 27.06
C VAL A 141 39.62 -17.24 27.19
N LYS A 142 39.47 -15.97 26.82
CA LYS A 142 40.54 -14.97 26.96
C LYS A 142 40.94 -14.75 28.41
N LYS A 143 39.97 -14.67 29.34
CA LYS A 143 40.24 -14.57 30.79
C LYS A 143 41.00 -15.79 31.30
N THR A 144 40.56 -17.00 30.97
CA THR A 144 41.22 -18.24 31.39
C THR A 144 42.64 -18.35 30.82
N LEU A 145 42.84 -18.01 29.54
CA LEU A 145 44.17 -18.06 28.93
C LEU A 145 45.13 -17.07 29.61
N THR A 146 44.64 -15.87 29.95
CA THR A 146 45.42 -14.86 30.68
C THR A 146 45.80 -15.35 32.08
N GLN A 147 44.88 -15.99 32.79
CA GLN A 147 45.14 -16.59 34.11
C GLN A 147 46.20 -17.69 34.04
N LEU A 148 46.11 -18.59 33.04
CA LEU A 148 47.08 -19.66 32.85
C LEU A 148 48.47 -19.13 32.49
N LEU A 149 48.55 -18.12 31.61
CA LEU A 149 49.82 -17.47 31.27
C LEU A 149 50.48 -16.83 32.50
N ASN A 150 49.70 -16.21 33.38
CA ASN A 150 50.20 -15.62 34.63
C ASN A 150 50.60 -16.66 35.69
N GLN A 151 50.25 -17.94 35.53
CA GLN A 151 50.65 -19.03 36.43
C GLN A 151 51.92 -19.75 35.99
N ILE A 152 52.33 -19.59 34.72
CA ILE A 152 53.47 -20.29 34.12
C ILE A 152 54.68 -19.35 33.93
N GLY A 153 54.47 -18.03 33.94
CA GLY A 153 55.53 -17.01 34.01
C GLY A 153 55.79 -16.55 35.43
#